data_AF-A0A962QW95-F1
#
_entry.id   AF-A0A962QW95-F1
#
_cell.length_a   1.000
_cell.length_b   1.000
_cell.length_c   1.000
_cell.angle_alpha   90.00
_cell.angle_beta   90.00
_cell.angle_gamma   90.00
#
_symmetry.space_group_name_H-M   'P 1'
#
loop_
_entity.id
_entity.type
_entity.pdbx_description
1 polymer ?
#
loop_
_entity_poly.entity_id
_entity_poly.type
_entity_poly.pdbx_seq_one_letter_code
_entity_poly.pdbx_strand_id
1 'polypeptide(L)'
;MAASSFERRFTPLIILLLVAALVLTIGLWASGRAAQNSINTGVAGTAVGDEHFEWKMVTTWPKNFPGLGSAAENFARYMDDMSGGRLKVHVYGAGEIVPAFEVFDAVSQGVADAGHGAAYYWKGKIPSSVFFTAVPFGLNAQEINGWLHYGGGLELWREAYAPFNIIPFAGGNTGVQMAGWFNREINSIADLQGLKMR
;
A
#
# COMPACT_ATOMS: atom_id res chain seq x y z
N MET A 1 -46.25 32.87 24.71
CA MET A 1 -46.97 31.64 25.08
C MET A 1 -46.34 31.09 26.35
N ALA A 2 -47.03 31.18 27.49
CA ALA A 2 -46.51 30.71 28.77
C ALA A 2 -46.67 29.17 28.84
N ALA A 3 -45.56 28.46 29.06
CA ALA A 3 -45.55 27.01 29.28
C ALA A 3 -46.55 26.62 30.37
N SER A 4 -47.36 25.60 30.11
CA SER A 4 -48.43 25.15 31.01
C SER A 4 -47.86 24.67 32.36
N SER A 5 -48.66 24.71 33.43
CA SER A 5 -48.21 24.28 34.78
C SER A 5 -47.74 22.82 34.82
N PHE A 6 -48.22 22.01 33.88
CA PHE A 6 -47.79 20.63 33.65
C PHE A 6 -46.33 20.58 33.14
N GLU A 7 -45.97 21.41 32.15
CA GLU A 7 -44.60 21.46 31.61
C GLU A 7 -43.59 21.89 32.67
N ARG A 8 -43.89 22.88 33.52
CA ARG A 8 -42.93 23.31 34.57
C ARG A 8 -42.70 22.25 35.65
N ARG A 9 -43.68 21.37 35.90
CA ARG A 9 -43.62 20.37 36.97
C ARG A 9 -43.00 19.06 36.52
N PHE A 10 -43.27 18.62 35.29
CA PHE A 10 -42.86 17.30 34.80
C PHE A 10 -41.64 17.34 33.87
N THR A 11 -41.37 18.45 33.17
CA THR A 11 -40.17 18.58 32.33
C THR A 11 -38.86 18.34 33.08
N PRO A 12 -38.61 18.85 34.30
CA PRO A 12 -37.36 18.53 35.02
C PRO A 12 -37.26 17.04 35.38
N LEU A 13 -38.37 16.37 35.69
CA LEU A 13 -38.40 14.93 35.96
C LEU A 13 -38.14 14.10 34.71
N ILE A 14 -38.70 14.51 33.57
CA ILE A 14 -38.47 13.86 32.27
C ILE A 14 -37.01 14.02 31.84
N ILE A 15 -36.43 15.21 32.00
CA ILE A 15 -35.01 15.45 31.69
C ILE A 15 -34.12 14.57 32.58
N LEU A 16 -34.39 14.49 33.89
CA LEU A 16 -33.61 13.63 34.78
C LEU A 16 -33.72 12.15 34.43
N LEU A 17 -34.91 11.67 34.05
CA LEU A 17 -35.11 10.30 33.58
C LEU A 17 -34.36 10.02 32.27
N LEU A 18 -34.39 10.95 31.31
CA LEU A 18 -33.68 10.81 30.03
C LEU A 18 -32.16 10.84 30.22
N VAL A 19 -31.65 11.70 31.11
CA VAL A 19 -30.22 11.74 31.46
C VAL A 19 -29.80 10.46 32.17
N ALA A 20 -30.58 9.96 33.13
CA ALA A 20 -30.30 8.69 33.80
C ALA A 20 -30.28 7.50 32.80
N ALA A 21 -31.24 7.47 31.87
CA ALA A 21 -31.27 6.46 30.82
C ALA A 21 -30.04 6.55 29.89
N LEU A 22 -29.60 7.76 29.52
CA LEU A 22 -28.40 7.97 28.71
C LEU A 22 -27.12 7.56 29.44
N VAL A 23 -27.00 7.86 30.74
CA VAL A 23 -25.84 7.42 31.54
C VAL A 23 -25.82 5.90 31.67
N LEU A 24 -26.97 5.25 31.85
CA LEU A 24 -27.09 3.79 31.89
C LEU A 24 -26.70 3.15 30.55
N THR A 25 -27.13 3.70 29.41
CA THR A 25 -26.76 3.15 28.10
C THR A 25 -25.27 3.31 27.81
N ILE A 26 -24.67 4.45 28.16
CA ILE A 26 -23.21 4.66 28.04
C ILE A 26 -22.45 3.74 29.00
N GLY A 27 -22.92 3.55 30.23
CA GLY A 27 -22.31 2.66 31.21
C GLY A 27 -22.36 1.19 30.79
N LEU A 28 -23.48 0.73 30.22
CA LEU A 28 -23.62 -0.61 29.65
C LEU A 28 -22.73 -0.80 28.41
N TRP A 29 -22.63 0.21 27.55
CA TRP A 29 -21.74 0.19 26.38
C TRP A 29 -20.26 0.14 26.78
N ALA A 30 -19.86 0.92 27.79
CA ALA A 30 -18.50 0.92 28.33
C ALA A 30 -18.15 -0.42 29.00
N SER A 31 -19.11 -0.99 29.76
CA SER A 31 -18.95 -2.31 30.39
C SER A 31 -18.87 -3.45 29.36
N GLY A 32 -19.63 -3.35 28.26
CA GLY A 32 -19.54 -4.28 27.13
C GLY A 32 -18.17 -4.29 26.45
N ARG A 33 -17.53 -3.11 26.31
CA ARG A 33 -16.15 -3.01 25.79
C ARG A 33 -15.08 -3.49 26.78
N ALA A 34 -15.28 -3.24 28.08
CA ALA A 34 -14.38 -3.77 29.12
C ALA A 34 -14.43 -5.30 29.20
N ALA A 35 -15.58 -5.92 28.95
CA ALA A 35 -15.73 -7.37 28.87
C ALA A 35 -15.11 -7.98 27.59
N GLN A 36 -15.08 -7.24 26.47
CA GLN A 36 -14.43 -7.68 25.22
C GLN A 36 -12.89 -7.75 25.34
N ASN A 37 -12.27 -6.93 26.19
CA ASN A 37 -10.82 -7.03 26.46
C ASN A 37 -10.43 -8.24 27.33
N SER A 38 -11.41 -8.97 27.87
CA SER A 38 -11.19 -10.12 28.77
C SER A 38 -11.47 -11.47 28.13
N ILE A 39 -11.94 -11.52 26.87
CA ILE A 39 -12.10 -12.76 26.10
C ILE A 39 -10.83 -12.99 25.28
N ASN A 40 -9.72 -13.25 26.00
CA ASN A 40 -8.52 -13.86 25.43
C ASN A 40 -8.31 -15.25 26.05
N THR A 41 -9.41 -15.97 26.28
CA THR A 41 -9.42 -17.37 26.66
C THR A 41 -9.74 -18.23 25.44
N GLY A 42 -8.67 -18.71 24.80
CA GLY A 42 -8.66 -20.00 24.11
C GLY A 42 -9.60 -20.13 22.91
N VAL A 43 -9.47 -19.26 21.90
CA VAL A 43 -9.60 -19.81 20.55
C VAL A 43 -8.36 -20.67 20.36
N ALA A 44 -8.53 -21.98 20.26
CA ALA A 44 -7.51 -22.87 19.73
C ALA A 44 -7.26 -22.46 18.26
N GLY A 45 -6.56 -21.34 18.08
CA GLY A 45 -5.87 -21.05 16.86
C GLY A 45 -4.85 -22.15 16.72
N THR A 46 -4.94 -22.91 15.62
CA THR A 46 -3.80 -23.63 15.06
C THR A 46 -2.53 -22.86 15.38
N ALA A 47 -1.63 -23.45 16.17
CA ALA A 47 -0.36 -22.83 16.52
C ALA A 47 0.29 -22.34 15.23
N VAL A 48 0.20 -21.03 14.98
CA VAL A 48 0.88 -20.38 13.89
C VAL A 48 2.34 -20.49 14.30
N GLY A 49 3.11 -21.33 13.60
CA GLY A 49 4.45 -21.75 14.03
C GLY A 49 5.33 -20.57 14.45
N ASP A 50 6.20 -20.83 15.42
CA ASP A 50 7.20 -19.92 16.00
C ASP A 50 8.36 -19.61 15.04
N GLU A 51 8.12 -19.77 13.73
CA GLU A 51 9.11 -19.56 12.70
C GLU A 51 9.25 -18.06 12.43
N HIS A 52 10.48 -17.57 12.60
CA HIS A 52 10.86 -16.21 12.28
C HIS A 52 11.56 -16.17 10.92
N PHE A 53 11.16 -15.19 10.11
CA PHE A 53 11.64 -14.96 8.76
C PHE A 53 12.28 -13.58 8.66
N GLU A 54 13.43 -13.52 7.99
CA GLU A 54 14.08 -12.27 7.63
C GLU A 54 14.21 -12.20 6.11
N TRP A 55 13.60 -11.18 5.50
CA TRP A 55 13.64 -10.93 4.07
C TRP A 55 14.52 -9.74 3.74
N LYS A 56 15.28 -9.86 2.66
CA LYS A 56 15.99 -8.75 2.03
C LYS A 56 15.13 -8.21 0.89
N MET A 57 14.77 -6.93 0.96
CA MET A 57 14.12 -6.21 -0.13
C MET A 57 15.08 -5.20 -0.75
N VAL A 58 15.39 -5.36 -2.04
CA VAL A 58 16.20 -4.37 -2.79
C VAL A 58 15.32 -3.44 -3.60
N THR A 59 15.70 -2.16 -3.74
CA THR A 59 14.86 -1.17 -4.43
C THR A 59 15.62 -0.44 -5.55
N THR A 60 14.88 0.02 -6.56
CA THR A 60 15.44 0.85 -7.64
C THR A 60 15.65 2.31 -7.21
N TRP A 61 15.32 2.66 -5.97
CA TRP A 61 15.30 4.02 -5.45
C TRP A 61 16.48 4.24 -4.49
N PRO A 62 17.04 5.46 -4.41
CA PRO A 62 17.99 5.78 -3.34
C PRO A 62 17.37 5.55 -1.94
N LYS A 63 18.22 5.27 -0.95
CA LYS A 63 17.76 5.12 0.44
C LYS A 63 17.01 6.39 0.88
N ASN A 64 15.87 6.21 1.56
CA ASN A 64 14.99 7.28 2.03
C ASN A 64 14.41 8.20 0.93
N PHE A 65 14.33 7.74 -0.33
CA PHE A 65 13.72 8.52 -1.41
C PHE A 65 12.23 8.81 -1.13
N PRO A 66 11.81 10.08 -1.04
CA PRO A 66 10.42 10.43 -0.73
C PRO A 66 9.42 9.87 -1.74
N GLY A 67 8.28 9.41 -1.25
CA GLY A 67 7.22 8.85 -2.09
C GLY A 67 7.51 7.39 -2.46
N LEU A 68 8.24 7.17 -3.55
CA LEU A 68 8.46 5.81 -4.10
C LEU A 68 9.32 4.93 -3.20
N GLY A 69 10.38 5.49 -2.58
CA GLY A 69 11.21 4.75 -1.63
C GLY A 69 10.46 4.47 -0.32
N SER A 70 9.64 5.42 0.12
CA SER A 70 8.81 5.28 1.32
C SER A 70 7.81 4.11 1.22
N ALA A 71 7.35 3.74 0.03
CA ALA A 71 6.44 2.61 -0.16
C ALA A 71 7.07 1.27 0.27
N ALA A 72 8.35 1.05 -0.02
CA ALA A 72 9.08 -0.16 0.39
C ALA A 72 9.26 -0.23 1.91
N GLU A 73 9.60 0.90 2.54
CA GLU A 73 9.72 0.99 4.00
C GLU A 73 8.36 0.81 4.71
N ASN A 74 7.27 1.33 4.11
CA ASN A 74 5.91 1.11 4.61
C ASN A 74 5.51 -0.37 4.52
N PHE A 75 5.85 -1.04 3.40
CA PHE A 75 5.63 -2.47 3.27
C PHE A 75 6.36 -3.25 4.36
N ALA A 76 7.65 -2.95 4.59
CA ALA A 76 8.44 -3.60 5.63
C ALA A 76 7.81 -3.46 7.02
N ARG A 77 7.35 -2.24 7.37
CA ARG A 77 6.64 -2.00 8.63
C ARG A 77 5.33 -2.78 8.73
N TYR A 78 4.51 -2.78 7.67
CA TYR A 78 3.25 -3.53 7.69
C TYR A 78 3.46 -5.04 7.82
N MET A 79 4.50 -5.59 7.20
CA MET A 79 4.83 -7.01 7.36
C MET A 79 5.24 -7.34 8.80
N ASP A 80 6.05 -6.50 9.44
CA ASP A 80 6.44 -6.66 10.85
C ASP A 80 5.20 -6.59 11.77
N ASP A 81 4.38 -5.54 11.62
CA ASP A 81 3.18 -5.32 12.42
C ASP A 81 2.15 -6.44 12.24
N MET A 82 1.82 -6.82 11.00
CA MET A 82 0.79 -7.81 10.69
C MET A 82 1.23 -9.24 11.01
N SER A 83 2.54 -9.52 11.00
CA SER A 83 3.07 -10.83 11.36
C SER A 83 3.27 -11.02 12.87
N GLY A 84 3.14 -9.94 13.66
CA GLY A 84 3.48 -9.94 15.08
C GLY A 84 4.98 -10.08 15.33
N GLY A 85 5.82 -9.51 14.45
CA GLY A 85 7.28 -9.57 14.54
C GLY A 85 7.93 -10.83 13.98
N ARG A 86 7.15 -11.74 13.38
CA ARG A 86 7.65 -13.01 12.83
C ARG A 86 8.26 -12.86 11.45
N LEU A 87 7.87 -11.85 10.67
CA LEU A 87 8.46 -11.57 9.37
C LEU A 87 9.01 -10.15 9.36
N LYS A 88 10.34 -10.05 9.34
CA LYS A 88 11.06 -8.79 9.24
C LYS A 88 11.60 -8.60 7.83
N VAL A 89 11.37 -7.42 7.26
CA VAL A 89 11.87 -7.07 5.93
C VAL A 89 12.90 -5.96 6.07
N HIS A 90 14.13 -6.23 5.65
CA HIS A 90 15.21 -5.25 5.59
C HIS A 90 15.27 -4.64 4.19
N VAL A 91 15.03 -3.33 4.10
CA VAL A 91 14.98 -2.59 2.83
C VAL A 91 16.35 -1.99 2.51
N TYR A 92 16.86 -2.29 1.32
CA TYR A 92 18.11 -1.80 0.78
C TYR A 92 17.87 -0.85 -0.39
N GLY A 93 18.49 0.32 -0.32
CA GLY A 93 18.48 1.30 -1.39
C GLY A 93 19.27 0.86 -2.62
N ALA A 94 19.06 1.55 -3.73
CA ALA A 94 19.80 1.35 -4.97
C ALA A 94 21.32 1.43 -4.72
N GLY A 95 22.04 0.38 -5.12
CA GLY A 95 23.50 0.29 -4.98
C GLY A 95 24.01 -0.27 -3.65
N GLU A 96 23.15 -0.50 -2.65
CA GLU A 96 23.60 -1.09 -1.37
C GLU A 96 23.89 -2.60 -1.46
N ILE A 97 23.10 -3.33 -2.25
CA ILE A 97 23.34 -4.75 -2.56
C ILE A 97 23.58 -4.94 -4.05
N VAL A 98 22.71 -4.36 -4.89
CA VAL A 98 22.79 -4.42 -6.35
C VAL A 98 22.53 -3.05 -6.97
N PRO A 99 23.05 -2.77 -8.18
CA PRO A 99 22.65 -1.62 -8.98
C PRO A 99 21.13 -1.52 -9.17
N ALA A 100 20.61 -0.29 -9.33
CA ALA A 100 19.17 -0.04 -9.40
C ALA A 100 18.44 -0.89 -10.46
N PHE A 101 19.04 -1.06 -11.65
CA PHE A 101 18.42 -1.83 -12.73
C PHE A 101 18.75 -3.33 -12.71
N GLU A 102 19.33 -3.84 -11.62
CA GLU A 102 19.58 -5.26 -11.41
C GLU A 102 18.64 -5.89 -10.37
N VAL A 103 17.72 -5.10 -9.79
CA VAL A 103 16.72 -5.58 -8.82
C VAL A 103 15.93 -6.79 -9.34
N PHE A 104 15.53 -6.80 -10.61
CA PHE A 104 14.82 -7.93 -11.20
C PHE A 104 15.64 -9.23 -11.15
N ASP A 105 16.90 -9.16 -11.56
CA ASP A 105 17.79 -10.33 -11.59
C ASP A 105 18.13 -10.80 -10.18
N ALA A 106 18.34 -9.86 -9.26
CA ALA A 106 18.61 -10.16 -7.86
C ALA A 106 17.47 -10.97 -7.21
N VAL A 107 16.21 -10.64 -7.50
CA VAL A 107 15.06 -11.41 -7.00
C VAL A 107 14.92 -12.73 -7.75
N SER A 108 15.02 -12.71 -9.08
CA SER A 108 14.91 -13.91 -9.92
C SER A 108 15.90 -15.02 -9.51
N GLN A 109 17.11 -14.61 -9.11
CA GLN A 109 18.20 -15.51 -8.72
C GLN A 109 18.23 -15.82 -7.21
N GLY A 110 17.32 -15.23 -6.40
CA GLY A 110 17.28 -15.44 -4.95
C GLY A 110 18.37 -14.73 -4.16
N VAL A 111 19.04 -13.72 -4.73
CA VAL A 111 19.97 -12.85 -4.00
C VAL A 111 19.21 -12.00 -2.98
N ALA A 112 18.00 -11.56 -3.33
CA ALA A 112 17.06 -10.87 -2.47
C ALA A 112 15.69 -11.56 -2.53
N ASP A 113 14.96 -11.55 -1.41
CA ASP A 113 13.65 -12.19 -1.29
C ASP A 113 12.54 -11.37 -1.97
N ALA A 114 12.74 -10.05 -2.04
CA ALA A 114 11.79 -9.13 -2.66
C ALA A 114 12.49 -7.97 -3.38
N GLY A 115 11.77 -7.35 -4.32
CA GLY A 115 12.24 -6.20 -5.08
C GLY A 115 11.15 -5.14 -5.22
N HIS A 116 11.52 -3.87 -5.17
CA HIS A 116 10.60 -2.76 -5.42
C HIS A 116 11.11 -1.84 -6.54
N GLY A 117 10.29 -1.63 -7.57
CA GLY A 117 10.63 -0.85 -8.75
C GLY A 117 9.46 -0.73 -9.73
N ALA A 118 9.74 -0.22 -10.93
CA ALA A 118 8.76 -0.12 -12.02
C ALA A 118 8.96 -1.24 -13.06
N ALA A 119 7.89 -1.95 -13.39
CA ALA A 119 7.92 -3.07 -14.34
C ALA A 119 8.42 -2.66 -15.73
N TYR A 120 8.15 -1.43 -16.19
CA TYR A 120 8.65 -0.97 -17.50
C TYR A 120 10.19 -0.91 -17.59
N TYR A 121 10.93 -0.87 -16.47
CA TYR A 121 12.39 -0.96 -16.50
C TYR A 121 12.87 -2.29 -17.08
N TRP A 122 12.06 -3.34 -16.94
CA TRP A 122 12.37 -4.70 -17.37
C TRP A 122 11.97 -5.00 -18.82
N LYS A 123 11.61 -3.98 -19.61
CA LYS A 123 11.17 -4.15 -21.01
C LYS A 123 12.18 -4.90 -21.89
N GLY A 124 13.47 -4.80 -21.56
CA GLY A 124 14.55 -5.51 -22.27
C GLY A 124 14.59 -7.02 -21.96
N LYS A 125 13.94 -7.46 -20.88
CA LYS A 125 13.82 -8.87 -20.47
C LYS A 125 12.44 -9.42 -20.82
N ILE A 126 11.39 -8.65 -20.53
CA ILE A 126 10.00 -9.00 -20.78
C ILE A 126 9.35 -7.82 -21.53
N PRO A 127 9.21 -7.88 -22.86
CA PRO A 127 8.64 -6.76 -23.63
C PRO A 127 7.25 -6.31 -23.15
N SER A 128 6.42 -7.24 -22.67
CA SER A 128 5.08 -6.95 -22.14
C SER A 128 5.10 -6.28 -20.76
N SER A 129 6.24 -6.19 -20.07
CA SER A 129 6.30 -5.65 -18.70
C SER A 129 5.85 -4.20 -18.58
N VAL A 130 5.93 -3.45 -19.69
CA VAL A 130 5.51 -2.04 -19.77
C VAL A 130 4.04 -1.85 -19.42
N PHE A 131 3.17 -2.82 -19.77
CA PHE A 131 1.73 -2.75 -19.52
C PHE A 131 1.38 -2.78 -18.03
N PHE A 132 2.26 -3.30 -17.18
CA PHE A 132 2.05 -3.38 -15.74
C PHE A 132 2.59 -2.17 -14.97
N THR A 133 3.05 -1.13 -15.67
CA THR A 133 3.38 0.15 -15.04
C THR A 133 2.64 1.30 -15.70
N ALA A 134 2.94 1.58 -16.96
CA ALA A 134 2.34 2.67 -17.72
C ALA A 134 2.70 2.56 -19.19
N VAL A 135 1.75 2.96 -20.05
CA VAL A 135 1.98 3.19 -21.49
C VAL A 135 1.52 4.61 -21.84
N PRO A 136 2.13 5.28 -22.84
CA PRO A 136 1.65 6.59 -23.29
C PRO A 136 0.17 6.53 -23.65
N PHE A 137 -0.61 7.51 -23.19
CA PHE A 137 -2.08 7.56 -23.36
C PHE A 137 -2.83 6.35 -22.78
N GLY A 138 -2.23 5.67 -21.79
CA GLY A 138 -2.84 4.54 -21.09
C GLY A 138 -3.79 4.95 -19.96
N LEU A 139 -4.05 3.97 -19.11
CA LEU A 139 -4.97 4.07 -17.97
C LEU A 139 -4.45 5.00 -16.87
N ASN A 140 -5.37 5.70 -16.21
CA ASN A 140 -5.07 6.44 -14.99
C ASN A 140 -4.92 5.51 -13.77
N ALA A 141 -4.56 6.07 -12.61
CA ALA A 141 -4.30 5.27 -11.40
C ALA A 141 -5.50 4.43 -10.92
N GLN A 142 -6.73 4.92 -11.06
CA GLN A 142 -7.92 4.16 -10.66
C GLN A 142 -8.21 3.04 -11.65
N GLU A 143 -8.10 3.35 -12.95
CA GLU A 143 -8.36 2.40 -14.03
C GLU A 143 -7.33 1.25 -14.05
N ILE A 144 -6.03 1.54 -13.89
CA ILE A 144 -5.01 0.48 -13.90
C ILE A 144 -5.13 -0.44 -12.68
N ASN A 145 -5.47 0.11 -11.50
CA ASN A 145 -5.74 -0.71 -10.32
C ASN A 145 -7.03 -1.53 -10.51
N GLY A 146 -8.06 -0.95 -11.13
CA GLY A 146 -9.28 -1.68 -11.50
C GLY A 146 -8.97 -2.87 -12.42
N TRP A 147 -8.17 -2.65 -13.46
CA TRP A 147 -7.75 -3.70 -14.38
C TRP A 147 -6.85 -4.76 -13.74
N LEU A 148 -5.86 -4.35 -12.94
CA LEU A 148 -4.95 -5.29 -12.26
C LEU A 148 -5.73 -6.21 -11.30
N HIS A 149 -6.63 -5.67 -10.48
CA HIS A 149 -7.29 -6.42 -9.42
C HIS A 149 -8.61 -7.09 -9.83
N TYR A 150 -9.27 -6.60 -10.89
CA TYR A 150 -10.61 -7.09 -11.27
C TYR A 150 -10.76 -7.35 -12.78
N GLY A 151 -9.76 -6.97 -13.60
CA GLY A 151 -9.81 -7.08 -15.06
C GLY A 151 -8.84 -8.10 -15.66
N GLY A 152 -8.24 -8.99 -14.84
CA GLY A 152 -7.31 -10.01 -15.31
C GLY A 152 -5.85 -9.56 -15.42
N GLY A 153 -5.53 -8.32 -15.04
CA GLY A 153 -4.19 -7.77 -15.24
C GLY A 153 -3.12 -8.44 -14.37
N LEU A 154 -3.45 -8.84 -13.15
CA LEU A 154 -2.49 -9.50 -12.24
C LEU A 154 -2.16 -10.93 -12.70
N GLU A 155 -3.13 -11.65 -13.28
CA GLU A 155 -2.95 -12.98 -13.87
C GLU A 155 -1.96 -12.92 -15.04
N LEU A 156 -2.19 -11.98 -15.96
CA LEU A 156 -1.28 -11.73 -17.09
C LEU A 156 0.12 -11.32 -16.64
N TRP A 157 0.21 -10.53 -15.57
CA TRP A 157 1.50 -10.13 -15.00
C TRP A 157 2.25 -11.33 -14.43
N ARG A 158 1.58 -12.17 -13.64
CA ARG A 158 2.15 -13.39 -13.07
C ARG A 158 2.58 -14.38 -14.14
N GLU A 159 1.77 -14.57 -15.18
CA GLU A 159 2.12 -15.42 -16.33
C GLU A 159 3.43 -14.95 -16.99
N ALA A 160 3.55 -13.65 -17.26
CA ALA A 160 4.74 -13.08 -17.88
C ALA A 160 6.01 -13.20 -17.00
N TYR A 161 5.86 -13.21 -15.67
CA TYR A 161 6.97 -13.23 -14.72
C TYR A 161 7.31 -14.64 -14.22
N ALA A 162 6.42 -15.63 -14.41
CA ALA A 162 6.61 -17.01 -13.95
C ALA A 162 7.93 -17.67 -14.42
N PRO A 163 8.39 -17.48 -15.68
CA PRO A 163 9.67 -18.05 -16.13
C PRO A 163 10.89 -17.54 -15.38
N PHE A 164 10.75 -16.42 -14.66
CA PHE A 164 11.83 -15.77 -13.91
C PHE A 164 11.73 -16.04 -12.41
N ASN A 165 10.81 -16.91 -11.98
CA ASN A 165 10.63 -17.26 -10.57
C ASN A 165 10.24 -16.05 -9.69
N ILE A 166 9.52 -15.07 -10.27
CA ILE A 166 9.07 -13.87 -9.58
C ILE A 166 7.53 -13.85 -9.53
N ILE A 167 6.99 -13.51 -8.37
CA ILE A 167 5.55 -13.24 -8.20
C ILE A 167 5.36 -11.72 -8.08
N PRO A 168 4.81 -11.06 -9.11
CA PRO A 168 4.60 -9.62 -9.08
C PRO A 168 3.33 -9.20 -8.32
N PHE A 169 3.37 -7.98 -7.77
CA PHE A 169 2.25 -7.31 -7.12
C PHE A 169 2.28 -5.80 -7.42
N ALA A 170 1.12 -5.14 -7.35
CA ALA A 170 1.05 -3.68 -7.42
C ALA A 170 1.70 -3.04 -6.18
N GLY A 171 2.73 -2.22 -6.38
CA GLY A 171 3.54 -1.60 -5.31
C GLY A 171 3.24 -0.12 -5.04
N GLY A 172 2.21 0.45 -5.68
CA GLY A 172 1.85 1.87 -5.57
C GLY A 172 1.68 2.54 -6.93
N ASN A 173 1.19 3.78 -6.92
CA ASN A 173 0.95 4.55 -8.14
C ASN A 173 1.22 6.05 -7.89
N THR A 174 1.91 6.72 -8.82
CA THR A 174 2.24 8.15 -8.71
C THR A 174 1.10 9.07 -9.14
N GLY A 175 0.04 8.53 -9.74
CA GLY A 175 -0.90 9.32 -10.53
C GLY A 175 -0.25 9.83 -11.81
N VAL A 176 -0.84 10.90 -12.36
CA VAL A 176 -0.33 11.55 -13.59
C VAL A 176 1.00 12.22 -13.28
N GLN A 177 2.04 11.88 -14.05
CA GLN A 177 3.35 12.52 -13.95
C GLN A 177 3.41 13.78 -14.81
N MET A 178 4.23 14.74 -14.39
CA MET A 178 4.59 15.88 -15.21
C MET A 178 5.45 15.44 -16.40
N ALA A 179 5.35 16.16 -17.52
CA ALA A 179 5.99 15.78 -18.79
C ALA A 179 7.53 15.91 -18.83
N GLY A 180 8.15 16.37 -17.76
CA GLY A 180 9.60 16.52 -17.63
C GLY A 180 10.01 17.95 -17.31
N TRP A 181 11.33 18.18 -17.39
CA TRP A 181 11.97 19.47 -17.16
C TRP A 181 12.79 19.83 -18.39
N PHE A 182 12.59 21.03 -18.93
CA PHE A 182 13.22 21.49 -20.17
C PHE A 182 13.95 22.81 -19.89
N ASN A 183 15.13 22.97 -20.51
CA ASN A 183 15.92 24.21 -20.44
C ASN A 183 15.55 25.23 -21.54
N ARG A 184 14.55 24.89 -22.36
CA ARG A 184 13.96 25.74 -23.40
C ARG A 184 12.47 25.42 -23.52
N GLU A 185 11.70 26.35 -24.06
CA GLU A 185 10.28 26.11 -24.38
C GLU A 185 10.12 25.11 -25.52
N ILE A 186 9.03 24.35 -25.50
CA ILE A 186 8.64 23.38 -26.53
C ILE A 186 7.25 23.79 -27.01
N ASN A 187 7.19 24.47 -28.15
CA ASN A 187 5.95 25.06 -28.70
C ASN A 187 5.46 24.30 -29.94
N SER A 188 6.33 23.50 -30.56
CA SER A 188 6.04 22.73 -31.77
C SER A 188 6.79 21.40 -31.81
N ILE A 189 6.39 20.51 -32.74
CA ILE A 189 7.08 19.23 -32.96
C ILE A 189 8.55 19.45 -33.39
N ALA A 190 8.85 20.53 -34.11
CA ALA A 190 10.21 20.85 -34.54
C ALA A 190 11.17 21.05 -33.35
N ASP A 191 10.67 21.54 -32.22
CA ASP A 191 11.46 21.77 -31.00
C ASP A 191 11.92 20.47 -30.34
N LEU A 192 11.34 19.32 -30.72
CA LEU A 192 11.76 18.00 -30.27
C LEU A 192 12.93 17.44 -31.11
N GLN A 193 13.18 17.98 -32.29
CA GLN A 193 14.21 17.46 -33.18
C GLN A 193 15.60 17.68 -32.56
N GLY A 194 16.37 16.58 -32.45
CA GLY A 194 17.69 16.59 -31.84
C GLY A 194 17.70 16.78 -30.32
N LEU A 195 16.53 16.82 -29.67
CA LEU A 195 16.45 16.88 -28.22
C LEU A 195 17.01 15.59 -27.61
N LYS A 196 17.98 15.73 -26.71
CA LYS A 196 18.47 14.62 -25.88
C LYS A 196 17.63 14.59 -24.61
N MET A 197 16.72 13.61 -24.52
CA MET A 197 15.82 13.41 -23.38
C MET A 197 16.14 12.07 -22.71
N ARG A 198 16.08 12.06 -21.37
CA ARG A 198 16.20 10.84 -20.56
C ARG A 198 14.83 10.21 -20.34
#